data_AF-A0A415D6H6-F1
#
_entry.id   AF-A0A415D6H6-F1
#
_cell.length_a   1.000
_cell.length_b   1.000
_cell.length_c   1.000
_cell.angle_alpha   90.00
_cell.angle_beta   90.00
_cell.angle_gamma   90.00
#
_symmetry.space_group_name_H-M   'P 1'
#
loop_
_entity.id
_entity.type
_entity.pdbx_description
1 polymer ?
#
loop_
_entity_poly.entity_id
_entity_poly.type
_entity_poly.pdbx_seq_one_letter_code
_entity_poly.pdbx_strand_id
1 'polypeptide(L)'
;MEESESMGYVSGSTVVEMSYIMPLILLMFVLIIHTVFYFYDRAVLNGAAAETAVLGAELERRHGAEEENLKEFFEERTSGKLILMTDPSVAITRTDNKIQVTAMVQKGRFELEVRQRAVIVNPEEKIRWIK
;
A
#
# COMPACT_ATOMS: atom_id res chain seq x y z
N MET A 1 71.64 7.54 -10.91
CA MET A 1 71.49 6.15 -11.37
C MET A 1 71.55 5.29 -10.14
N GLU A 2 70.52 4.57 -9.70
CA GLU A 2 69.24 4.21 -10.30
C GLU A 2 68.19 4.09 -9.18
N GLU A 3 66.98 4.47 -9.59
CA GLU A 3 65.64 4.22 -9.07
C GLU A 3 65.47 3.39 -7.79
N SER A 4 65.02 4.07 -6.74
CA SER A 4 64.24 3.48 -5.65
C SER A 4 62.77 3.43 -6.09
N GLU A 5 62.38 2.42 -6.87
CA GLU A 5 60.97 2.07 -7.05
C GLU A 5 60.51 1.19 -5.87
N SER A 6 59.92 1.81 -4.85
CA SER A 6 59.13 1.09 -3.86
C SER A 6 57.87 0.57 -4.55
N MET A 7 57.93 -0.66 -5.05
CA MET A 7 56.77 -1.36 -5.60
C MET A 7 55.74 -1.54 -4.48
N GLY A 8 54.76 -0.63 -4.44
CA GLY A 8 53.69 -0.65 -3.47
C GLY A 8 52.85 -1.91 -3.66
N TYR A 9 53.01 -2.88 -2.77
CA TYR A 9 52.14 -4.05 -2.68
C TYR A 9 50.72 -3.58 -2.33
N VAL A 10 49.90 -3.31 -3.35
CA VAL A 10 48.48 -3.07 -3.16
C VAL A 10 47.87 -4.40 -2.75
N SER A 11 47.58 -4.53 -1.45
CA SER A 11 47.20 -5.78 -0.81
C SER A 11 45.91 -6.33 -1.43
N GLY A 12 45.94 -7.60 -1.85
CA GLY A 12 44.75 -8.36 -2.26
C GLY A 12 43.62 -8.39 -1.20
N SER A 13 43.90 -7.94 0.03
CA SER A 13 42.91 -7.72 1.08
C SER A 13 41.84 -6.70 0.70
N THR A 14 42.19 -5.59 0.04
CA THR A 14 41.23 -4.52 -0.28
C THR A 14 40.19 -4.95 -1.32
N VAL A 15 40.58 -5.80 -2.29
CA VAL A 15 39.62 -6.35 -3.25
C VAL A 15 38.68 -7.35 -2.61
N VAL A 16 39.16 -8.17 -1.65
CA VAL A 16 38.32 -9.11 -0.89
C VAL A 16 37.32 -8.35 -0.02
N GLU A 17 37.73 -7.28 0.68
CA GLU A 17 36.81 -6.45 1.47
C GLU A 17 35.76 -5.74 0.60
N MET A 18 36.16 -5.18 -0.54
CA MET A 18 35.23 -4.54 -1.48
C MET A 18 34.25 -5.54 -2.13
N SER A 19 34.65 -6.82 -2.25
CA SER A 19 33.79 -7.90 -2.75
C SER A 19 32.57 -8.14 -1.85
N TYR A 20 32.67 -7.85 -0.55
CA TYR A 20 31.56 -7.97 0.39
C TYR A 20 30.76 -6.66 0.53
N ILE A 21 31.42 -5.51 0.38
CA ILE A 21 30.76 -4.19 0.49
C ILE A 21 29.80 -3.96 -0.69
N MET A 22 30.21 -4.29 -1.92
CA MET A 22 29.36 -4.12 -3.11
C MET A 22 28.01 -4.86 -3.04
N PRO A 23 27.94 -6.18 -2.77
CA PRO A 23 26.66 -6.88 -2.64
C PRO A 23 25.86 -6.39 -1.44
N LEU A 24 26.50 -5.91 -0.36
CA LEU A 24 25.80 -5.35 0.80
C LEU A 24 25.13 -4.01 0.47
N ILE A 25 25.79 -3.15 -0.30
CA ILE A 25 25.21 -1.90 -0.81
C ILE A 25 24.04 -2.21 -1.75
N LEU A 26 24.20 -3.15 -2.68
CA LEU A 26 23.13 -3.56 -3.59
C LEU A 26 21.93 -4.13 -2.82
N LEU A 27 22.18 -4.97 -1.81
CA LEU A 27 21.13 -5.51 -0.94
C LEU A 27 20.41 -4.39 -0.17
N MET A 28 21.16 -3.41 0.35
CA MET A 28 20.58 -2.24 1.02
C MET A 28 19.69 -1.44 0.05
N PHE A 29 20.12 -1.22 -1.20
CA PHE A 29 19.31 -0.55 -2.22
C PHE A 29 18.02 -1.32 -2.51
N VAL A 30 18.10 -2.64 -2.68
CA VAL A 30 16.91 -3.49 -2.91
C VAL A 30 15.95 -3.40 -1.73
N LEU A 31 16.44 -3.42 -0.49
CA LEU A 31 15.60 -3.27 0.71
C LEU A 31 14.93 -1.90 0.79
N ILE A 32 15.65 -0.82 0.49
CA ILE A 32 15.09 0.54 0.47
C ILE A 32 13.97 0.62 -0.57
N ILE A 33 14.21 0.14 -1.79
CA ILE A 33 13.23 0.13 -2.87
C ILE A 33 11.97 -0.63 -2.43
N HIS A 34 12.12 -1.86 -1.91
CA HIS A 34 10.98 -2.66 -1.42
C HIS A 34 10.21 -1.95 -0.30
N THR A 35 10.91 -1.27 0.61
CA THR A 35 10.29 -0.55 1.72
C THR A 35 9.47 0.63 1.20
N VAL A 36 10.00 1.42 0.26
CA VAL A 36 9.28 2.54 -0.35
C VAL A 36 8.05 2.05 -1.10
N PHE A 37 8.18 0.99 -1.90
CA PHE A 37 7.04 0.38 -2.58
C PHE A 37 5.98 -0.13 -1.61
N TYR A 38 6.38 -0.74 -0.49
CA TYR A 38 5.44 -1.18 0.54
C TYR A 38 4.62 -0.02 1.13
N PHE A 39 5.27 1.11 1.45
CA PHE A 39 4.56 2.28 1.96
C PHE A 39 3.69 2.96 0.89
N TYR A 40 4.16 2.97 -0.36
CA TYR A 40 3.42 3.52 -1.49
C TYR A 40 2.13 2.72 -1.75
N ASP A 41 2.24 1.40 -1.89
CA ASP A 41 1.09 0.50 -2.09
C ASP A 41 0.08 0.65 -0.94
N ARG A 42 0.56 0.74 0.31
CA ARG A 42 -0.29 1.00 1.48
C ARG A 42 -1.04 2.32 1.39
N ALA A 43 -0.37 3.40 0.98
CA ALA A 43 -1.03 4.71 0.85
C ALA A 43 -2.10 4.69 -0.27
N VAL A 44 -1.80 4.05 -1.40
CA VAL A 44 -2.72 3.92 -2.53
C VAL A 44 -3.97 3.12 -2.16
N LEU A 45 -3.78 1.94 -1.53
CA LEU A 45 -4.89 1.08 -1.09
C LEU A 45 -5.73 1.76 -0.01
N ASN A 46 -5.09 2.53 0.87
CA ASN A 46 -5.79 3.28 1.90
C ASN A 46 -6.65 4.41 1.34
N GLY A 47 -6.16 5.12 0.32
CA GLY A 47 -6.95 6.11 -0.41
C GLY A 47 -8.14 5.47 -1.12
N ALA A 48 -7.92 4.37 -1.86
CA ALA A 48 -8.98 3.65 -2.55
C ALA A 48 -10.04 3.12 -1.57
N ALA A 49 -9.63 2.49 -0.46
CA ALA A 49 -10.55 1.98 0.54
C ALA A 49 -11.36 3.08 1.23
N ALA A 50 -10.76 4.25 1.47
CA ALA A 50 -11.45 5.40 2.05
C ALA A 50 -12.50 5.97 1.07
N GLU A 51 -12.14 6.14 -0.21
CA GLU A 51 -13.07 6.59 -1.26
C GLU A 51 -14.26 5.61 -1.40
N THR A 52 -13.98 4.30 -1.50
CA THR A 52 -15.02 3.27 -1.59
C THR A 52 -15.90 3.24 -0.34
N ALA A 53 -15.35 3.45 0.86
CA ALA A 53 -16.14 3.47 2.09
C ALA A 53 -17.11 4.66 2.13
N VAL A 54 -16.65 5.86 1.72
CA VAL A 54 -17.49 7.06 1.67
C VAL A 54 -18.59 6.93 0.61
N LEU A 55 -18.24 6.46 -0.58
CA LEU A 55 -19.21 6.25 -1.66
C LEU A 55 -20.21 5.15 -1.33
N GLY A 56 -19.77 4.07 -0.66
CA GLY A 56 -20.66 3.08 -0.10
C GLY A 56 -21.66 3.69 0.87
N ALA A 57 -21.22 4.60 1.75
CA ALA A 57 -22.11 5.26 2.71
C ALA A 57 -23.12 6.20 2.03
N GLU A 58 -22.73 6.84 0.93
CA GLU A 58 -23.65 7.70 0.16
C GLU A 58 -24.65 6.89 -0.69
N LEU A 59 -24.19 5.84 -1.37
CA LEU A 59 -25.03 4.95 -2.19
C LEU A 59 -26.07 4.22 -1.33
N GLU A 60 -25.65 3.76 -0.16
CA GLU A 60 -26.53 3.14 0.83
C GLU A 60 -27.65 4.08 1.27
N ARG A 61 -27.36 5.38 1.41
CA ARG A 61 -28.36 6.40 1.74
C ARG A 61 -29.33 6.68 0.60
N ARG A 62 -28.87 6.68 -0.66
CA ARG A 62 -29.71 7.06 -1.81
C ARG A 62 -30.57 5.92 -2.34
N HIS A 63 -30.00 4.74 -2.54
CA HIS A 63 -30.65 3.65 -3.28
C HIS A 63 -30.37 2.24 -2.74
N GLY A 64 -29.64 2.09 -1.63
CA GLY A 64 -29.16 0.80 -1.13
C GLY A 64 -27.97 0.31 -1.97
N ALA A 65 -26.82 0.08 -1.34
CA ALA A 65 -25.62 -0.31 -2.06
C ALA A 65 -25.54 -1.83 -2.23
N GLU A 66 -25.39 -2.31 -3.46
CA GLU A 66 -25.03 -3.70 -3.74
C GLU A 66 -23.50 -3.88 -3.62
N GLU A 67 -23.06 -4.99 -3.00
CA GLU A 67 -21.63 -5.26 -2.75
C GLU A 67 -20.81 -5.35 -4.04
N GLU A 68 -21.43 -5.78 -5.14
CA GLU A 68 -20.79 -5.95 -6.45
C GLU A 68 -20.38 -4.60 -7.08
N ASN A 69 -21.24 -3.57 -6.98
CA ASN A 69 -20.95 -2.22 -7.46
C ASN A 69 -19.77 -1.57 -6.71
N LEU A 70 -19.65 -1.80 -5.41
CA LEU A 70 -18.58 -1.23 -4.59
C LEU A 70 -17.23 -1.91 -4.85
N LYS A 71 -17.25 -3.21 -5.15
CA LYS A 71 -16.06 -3.97 -5.53
C LYS A 71 -15.55 -3.52 -6.89
N GLU A 72 -16.42 -3.38 -7.88
CA GLU A 72 -16.08 -2.89 -9.22
C GLU A 72 -15.50 -1.47 -9.17
N PHE A 73 -16.07 -0.59 -8.33
CA PHE A 73 -15.54 0.76 -8.10
C PHE A 73 -14.14 0.76 -7.47
N PHE A 74 -13.89 -0.13 -6.51
CA PHE A 74 -12.56 -0.29 -5.94
C PHE A 74 -11.56 -0.81 -6.99
N GLU A 75 -11.96 -1.82 -7.76
CA GLU A 75 -11.14 -2.39 -8.83
C GLU A 75 -10.77 -1.33 -9.87
N GLU A 76 -11.72 -0.51 -10.31
CA GLU A 76 -11.47 0.61 -11.24
C GLU A 76 -10.47 1.62 -10.67
N ARG A 77 -10.52 1.91 -9.37
CA ARG A 77 -9.60 2.85 -8.70
C ARG A 77 -8.21 2.30 -8.46
N THR A 78 -8.09 0.98 -8.38
CA THR A 78 -6.80 0.28 -8.32
C THR A 78 -6.25 -0.03 -9.71
N SER A 79 -7.11 -0.13 -10.72
CA SER A 79 -6.74 -0.42 -12.11
C SER A 79 -5.94 0.73 -12.72
N GLY A 80 -4.73 0.43 -13.17
CA GLY A 80 -3.79 1.41 -13.73
C GLY A 80 -2.87 2.09 -12.71
N LYS A 81 -3.02 1.83 -11.41
CA LYS A 81 -2.00 2.21 -10.42
C LYS A 81 -0.91 1.16 -10.35
N LEU A 82 0.32 1.61 -10.11
CA LEU A 82 1.51 0.78 -10.00
C LEU A 82 1.49 0.06 -8.64
N ILE A 83 0.62 -0.94 -8.51
CA ILE A 83 0.50 -1.78 -7.33
C ILE A 83 1.46 -2.93 -7.53
N LEU A 84 2.49 -3.02 -6.68
CA LEU A 84 3.49 -4.08 -6.78
C LEU A 84 2.85 -5.45 -6.45
N MET A 85 1.77 -5.46 -5.68
CA MET A 85 1.03 -6.64 -5.29
C MET A 85 -0.14 -6.97 -6.23
N THR A 86 -0.16 -8.23 -6.69
CA THR A 86 -1.13 -8.79 -7.64
C THR A 86 -2.47 -8.99 -6.93
N ASP A 87 -3.55 -8.47 -7.53
CA ASP A 87 -4.96 -8.66 -7.18
C ASP A 87 -5.34 -8.38 -5.71
N PRO A 88 -5.66 -7.10 -5.36
CA PRO A 88 -6.16 -6.77 -4.04
C PRO A 88 -7.54 -7.41 -3.80
N SER A 89 -7.65 -8.26 -2.78
CA SER A 89 -8.92 -8.83 -2.32
C SER A 89 -9.65 -7.83 -1.43
N VAL A 90 -10.88 -7.47 -1.79
CA VAL A 90 -11.70 -6.53 -1.01
C VAL A 90 -12.81 -7.27 -0.30
N ALA A 91 -12.84 -7.16 1.02
CA ALA A 91 -13.94 -7.60 1.87
C ALA A 91 -14.68 -6.36 2.40
N ILE A 92 -15.93 -6.20 1.97
CA ILE A 92 -16.81 -5.12 2.43
C ILE A 92 -17.72 -5.72 3.50
N THR A 93 -17.71 -5.14 4.69
CA THR A 93 -18.60 -5.52 5.78
C THR A 93 -19.56 -4.37 6.05
N ARG A 94 -20.84 -4.65 5.83
CA ARG A 94 -21.94 -3.71 6.09
C ARG A 94 -22.51 -3.92 7.49
N THR A 95 -22.80 -2.82 8.18
CA THR A 95 -23.58 -2.80 9.42
C THR A 95 -24.56 -1.64 9.31
N ASP A 96 -25.70 -1.72 10.01
CA ASP A 96 -26.83 -0.76 9.91
C ASP A 96 -26.47 0.72 10.01
N ASN A 97 -25.31 1.05 10.58
CA ASN A 97 -24.87 2.43 10.80
C ASN A 97 -23.48 2.74 10.21
N LYS A 98 -22.78 1.75 9.66
CA LYS A 98 -21.37 1.87 9.23
C LYS A 98 -21.05 0.90 8.10
N ILE A 99 -20.23 1.37 7.17
CA ILE A 99 -19.62 0.54 6.13
C ILE A 99 -18.13 0.42 6.44
N GLN A 100 -17.65 -0.81 6.55
CA GLN A 100 -16.24 -1.12 6.70
C GLN A 100 -15.73 -1.75 5.40
N VAL A 101 -14.73 -1.13 4.79
CA VAL A 101 -14.03 -1.65 3.62
C VAL A 101 -12.68 -2.18 4.11
N THR A 102 -12.46 -3.47 3.93
CA THR A 102 -11.19 -4.14 4.26
C THR A 102 -10.55 -4.58 2.95
N ALA A 103 -9.46 -3.93 2.56
CA ALA A 103 -8.64 -4.36 1.43
C ALA A 103 -7.48 -5.19 1.96
N MET A 104 -7.43 -6.46 1.56
CA MET A 104 -6.34 -7.39 1.85
C MET A 104 -5.55 -7.66 0.58
N VAL A 105 -4.23 -7.57 0.68
CA VAL A 105 -3.36 -7.85 -0.45
C VAL A 105 -2.24 -8.77 -0.01
N GLN A 106 -2.07 -9.88 -0.72
CA GLN A 106 -1.11 -10.92 -0.39
C GLN A 106 -0.23 -11.23 -1.60
N LYS A 107 1.09 -11.04 -1.47
CA LYS A 107 2.08 -11.44 -2.47
C LYS A 107 3.25 -12.16 -1.82
N GLY A 108 3.28 -13.48 -1.94
CA GLY A 108 4.33 -14.33 -1.38
C GLY A 108 4.38 -14.24 0.14
N ARG A 109 5.45 -13.65 0.69
CA ARG A 109 5.63 -13.41 2.14
C ARG A 109 5.11 -12.05 2.62
N PHE A 110 4.65 -11.20 1.71
CA PHE A 110 4.12 -9.89 2.05
C PHE A 110 2.60 -9.95 2.13
N GLU A 111 2.07 -9.54 3.27
CA GLU A 111 0.65 -9.38 3.52
C GLU A 111 0.41 -7.94 3.98
N LEU A 112 -0.55 -7.29 3.37
CA LEU A 112 -0.94 -5.93 3.69
C LEU A 112 -2.46 -5.87 3.85
N GLU A 113 -2.90 -5.51 5.05
CA GLU A 113 -4.31 -5.31 5.36
C GLU A 113 -4.58 -3.83 5.64
N VAL A 114 -5.54 -3.27 4.93
CA VAL A 114 -6.02 -1.91 5.13
C VAL A 114 -7.51 -1.94 5.46
N ARG A 115 -7.88 -1.38 6.61
CA ARG A 115 -9.26 -1.26 7.06
C ARG A 115 -9.68 0.19 7.08
N GLN A 116 -10.70 0.54 6.32
CA GLN A 116 -11.34 1.83 6.34
C GLN A 116 -12.80 1.73 6.74
N ARG A 117 -13.28 2.73 7.49
CA ARG A 117 -14.63 2.77 8.04
C ARG A 117 -15.27 4.10 7.72
N ALA A 118 -16.46 4.05 7.15
CA ALA A 118 -17.33 5.21 6.95
C ALA A 118 -18.63 5.02 7.73
N VAL A 119 -19.12 6.08 8.36
CA VAL A 119 -20.40 6.08 9.06
C VAL A 119 -21.49 6.50 8.07
N ILE A 120 -22.60 5.76 8.03
CA ILE A 120 -23.77 6.16 7.24
C ILE A 120 -24.43 7.31 8.00
N VAL A 121 -24.25 8.53 7.51
CA VAL A 121 -24.78 9.73 8.18
C VAL A 121 -26.16 10.08 7.65
N ASN A 122 -27.14 10.14 8.55
CA ASN A 122 -28.50 10.65 8.29
C ASN A 122 -28.69 12.05 8.93
N PRO A 123 -28.19 13.13 8.30
CA PRO A 123 -28.28 14.48 8.85
C PRO A 123 -29.73 14.97 8.98
N GLU A 124 -30.65 14.49 8.15
CA GLU A 124 -32.05 14.93 8.11
C GLU A 124 -32.80 14.63 9.41
N GLU A 125 -32.57 13.46 10.00
CA GLU A 125 -33.14 13.11 11.31
C GLU A 125 -32.50 13.96 12.42
N LYS A 126 -31.19 14.14 12.40
CA LYS A 126 -30.47 14.98 13.37
C LYS A 126 -30.96 16.42 13.37
N ILE A 127 -31.24 17.00 12.20
CA ILE A 127 -31.73 18.38 12.07
C ILE A 127 -33.19 18.47 12.54
N ARG A 128 -34.02 17.45 12.31
CA ARG A 128 -35.42 17.41 12.77
C ARG A 128 -35.57 17.47 14.29
N TRP A 129 -34.56 17.01 15.04
CA TRP A 129 -34.59 16.91 16.51
C TRP A 129 -34.00 18.15 17.20
N ILE A 130 -33.48 19.12 16.43
CA ILE A 130 -32.90 20.37 16.94
C ILE A 130 -33.96 21.50 17.02
N LYS A 131 -35.24 21.19 16.74
CA LYS A 131 -36.37 22.12 16.85
C LYS A 131 -37.03 22.05 18.24
#